data_AF-A0A971L153-F1
#
_entry.id   AF-A0A971L153-F1
#
_cell.length_a   1.000
_cell.length_b   1.000
_cell.length_c   1.000
_cell.angle_alpha   90.00
_cell.angle_beta   90.00
_cell.angle_gamma   90.00
#
_symmetry.space_group_name_H-M   'P 1'
#
loop_
_entity.id
_entity.type
_entity.pdbx_description
1 polymer ?
#
loop_
_entity_poly.entity_id
_entity_poly.type
_entity_poly.pdbx_seq_one_letter_code
_entity_poly.pdbx_strand_id
1 'polypeptide(L)'
;MIRINREIKSILEARRERAMADLDRRKAEVWARIPELAALDQEITLEGIRHARTLIHNASGEADTEALAGRITTLKKEKENLLAQNGYPPDFLEPRFTCPVCGDTGQVTHQDSLETTSCVCYRQLYLEKLYQVSNILDDGNTGFEFFDETLYADKPDPKRYGSDISPREQILAIKDRCVSFIDNFTDPAPANFYFFGSAGTGKTFMAKSTGLDLIKRGYTVLYLSAPTLFEVIRRARFSYDDDELDATYRDLVETQLLILDDLGTEPASDARYAELLTLLEARKTRASRFIARTIISSNLDPKQLYQAYNERIASRVLGEFDTFKFFGEDIRILKKYR
;
A
#
# COMPACT_ATOMS: atom_id res chain seq x y z
N MET A 1 5.70 -4.36 6.28
CA MET A 1 4.26 -4.43 6.65
C MET A 1 3.97 -4.13 8.12
N ILE A 2 4.67 -4.74 9.10
CA ILE A 2 4.40 -4.53 10.55
C ILE A 2 4.54 -3.03 10.95
N ARG A 3 5.53 -2.34 10.41
CA ARG A 3 5.75 -0.89 10.65
C ARG A 3 4.60 -0.04 10.14
N ILE A 4 4.17 -0.23 8.89
CA ILE A 4 3.03 0.48 8.28
C ILE A 4 1.77 0.30 9.12
N ASN A 5 1.46 -0.94 9.51
CA ASN A 5 0.28 -1.22 10.33
C ASN A 5 0.34 -0.51 11.69
N ARG A 6 1.52 -0.45 12.32
CA ARG A 6 1.73 0.25 13.59
C ARG A 6 1.53 1.77 13.44
N GLU A 7 2.07 2.36 12.37
CA GLU A 7 1.89 3.79 12.09
C GLU A 7 0.42 4.14 11.84
N ILE A 8 -0.29 3.35 11.03
CA ILE A 8 -1.72 3.57 10.78
C ILE A 8 -2.53 3.43 12.06
N LYS A 9 -2.20 2.44 12.91
CA LYS A 9 -2.85 2.27 14.21
C LYS A 9 -2.68 3.52 15.08
N SER A 10 -1.46 4.06 15.15
CA SER A 10 -1.19 5.31 15.88
C SER A 10 -1.97 6.51 15.31
N ILE A 11 -2.08 6.62 13.98
CA ILE A 11 -2.89 7.67 13.33
C ILE A 11 -4.37 7.56 13.73
N LEU A 12 -4.91 6.35 13.70
CA LEU A 12 -6.31 6.07 14.05
C LEU A 12 -6.60 6.29 15.54
N GLU A 13 -5.72 5.82 16.42
CA GLU A 13 -5.78 6.07 17.87
C GLU A 13 -5.77 7.58 18.14
N ALA A 14 -4.85 8.34 17.52
CA ALA A 14 -4.77 9.78 17.68
C ALA A 14 -5.99 10.54 17.13
N ARG A 15 -6.66 10.04 16.08
CA ARG A 15 -7.93 10.61 15.59
C ARG A 15 -9.05 10.39 16.60
N ARG A 16 -9.14 9.19 17.15
CA ARG A 16 -10.15 8.83 18.14
C ARG A 16 -9.97 9.60 19.45
N GLU A 17 -8.74 9.72 19.94
CA GLU A 17 -8.42 10.54 21.12
C GLU A 17 -8.83 12.00 20.93
N ARG A 18 -8.54 12.59 19.76
CA ARG A 18 -8.97 13.95 19.43
C ARG A 18 -10.50 14.10 19.43
N ALA A 19 -11.22 13.13 18.86
CA ALA A 19 -12.68 13.14 18.84
C ALA A 19 -13.28 13.02 20.26
N MET A 20 -12.68 12.19 21.11
CA MET A 20 -13.11 12.03 22.51
C MET A 20 -12.81 13.27 23.35
N ALA A 21 -11.61 13.86 23.21
CA ALA A 21 -11.25 15.08 23.92
C ALA A 21 -12.14 16.27 23.50
N ASP A 22 -12.51 16.37 22.22
CA ASP A 22 -13.48 17.35 21.74
C ASP A 22 -14.86 17.15 22.38
N LEU A 23 -15.32 15.90 22.46
CA LEU A 23 -16.59 15.57 23.11
C LEU A 23 -16.58 15.94 24.59
N ASP A 24 -15.53 15.60 25.33
CA ASP A 24 -15.42 15.91 26.76
C ASP A 24 -15.45 17.42 27.00
N ARG A 25 -14.79 18.20 26.13
CA ARG A 25 -14.85 19.66 26.16
C ARG A 25 -16.27 20.18 25.90
N ARG A 26 -16.97 19.68 24.87
CA ARG A 26 -18.36 20.05 24.57
C ARG A 26 -19.31 19.71 25.71
N LYS A 27 -19.13 18.54 26.33
CA LYS A 27 -19.89 18.11 27.51
C LYS A 27 -19.64 19.06 28.68
N ALA A 28 -18.39 19.39 28.99
CA ALA A 28 -18.05 20.31 30.07
C ALA A 28 -18.67 21.69 29.87
N GLU A 29 -18.66 22.23 28.65
CA GLU A 29 -19.32 23.49 28.30
C GLU A 29 -20.84 23.43 28.56
N VAL A 30 -21.48 22.37 28.07
CA VAL A 30 -22.94 22.19 28.20
C VAL A 30 -23.34 21.98 29.65
N TRP A 31 -22.60 21.18 30.42
CA TRP A 31 -22.87 20.95 31.84
C TRP A 31 -22.66 22.21 32.69
N ALA A 32 -21.68 23.05 32.35
CA ALA A 32 -21.49 24.33 33.04
C ALA A 32 -22.67 25.29 32.78
N ARG A 33 -23.27 25.24 31.59
CA ARG A 33 -24.41 26.09 31.21
C ARG A 33 -25.76 25.54 31.66
N ILE A 34 -25.92 24.22 31.67
CA ILE A 34 -27.17 23.50 31.96
C ILE A 34 -26.86 22.36 32.93
N PRO A 35 -26.76 22.66 34.25
CA PRO A 35 -26.41 21.65 35.25
C PRO A 35 -27.41 20.47 35.31
N GLU A 36 -28.68 20.66 34.94
CA GLU A 36 -29.65 19.57 34.90
C GLU A 36 -29.25 18.47 33.89
N LEU A 37 -28.55 18.81 32.80
CA LEU A 37 -28.04 17.81 31.85
C LEU A 37 -26.96 16.91 32.47
N ALA A 38 -26.18 17.41 33.43
CA ALA A 38 -25.18 16.60 34.12
C ALA A 38 -25.85 15.57 35.03
N ALA A 39 -26.88 15.99 35.76
CA ALA A 39 -27.68 15.10 36.61
C ALA A 39 -28.38 14.02 35.79
N LEU A 40 -29.00 14.39 34.66
CA LEU A 40 -29.64 13.45 33.74
C LEU A 40 -28.64 12.43 33.16
N ASP A 41 -27.44 12.85 32.74
CA ASP A 41 -26.42 11.94 32.20
C ASP A 41 -25.95 10.93 33.25
N GLN A 42 -25.80 11.37 34.50
CA GLN A 42 -25.46 10.51 35.63
C GLN A 42 -26.59 9.52 35.94
N GLU A 43 -27.85 9.95 35.93
CA GLU A 43 -29.00 9.06 36.16
C GLU A 43 -29.13 8.01 35.04
N ILE A 44 -29.00 8.41 33.77
CA ILE A 44 -28.97 7.48 32.62
C ILE A 44 -27.87 6.43 32.80
N THR A 45 -26.68 6.85 33.23
CA THR A 45 -25.54 5.94 33.44
C THR A 45 -25.83 4.95 34.57
N LEU A 46 -26.37 5.41 35.70
CA LEU A 46 -26.71 4.56 36.84
C LEU A 46 -27.83 3.56 36.50
N GLU A 47 -28.87 3.98 35.80
CA GLU A 47 -29.95 3.11 35.33
C GLU A 47 -29.44 2.09 34.31
N GLY A 48 -28.52 2.48 33.42
CA GLY A 48 -27.86 1.56 32.49
C GLY A 48 -27.07 0.45 33.20
N ILE A 49 -26.33 0.80 34.25
CA ILE A 49 -25.59 -0.17 35.09
C ILE A 49 -26.56 -1.12 35.81
N ARG A 50 -27.66 -0.59 36.37
CA ARG A 50 -28.71 -1.41 37.01
C ARG A 50 -29.31 -2.40 36.01
N HIS A 51 -29.66 -1.93 34.82
CA HIS A 51 -30.21 -2.76 33.76
C HIS A 51 -29.25 -3.88 33.34
N ALA A 52 -27.97 -3.56 33.08
CA ALA A 52 -26.95 -4.57 32.75
C ALA A 52 -26.77 -5.61 33.87
N ARG A 53 -26.79 -5.18 35.13
CA ARG A 53 -26.67 -6.07 36.30
C ARG A 53 -27.87 -7.01 36.43
N THR A 54 -29.09 -6.51 36.19
CA THR A 54 -30.31 -7.33 36.19
C THR A 54 -30.27 -8.40 35.10
N LEU A 55 -29.82 -8.07 33.89
CA LEU A 55 -29.67 -9.04 32.78
C LEU A 55 -28.68 -10.17 33.10
N ILE A 56 -27.61 -9.88 33.86
CA ILE A 56 -26.60 -10.89 34.23
C ILE A 56 -27.11 -11.82 35.34
N HIS A 57 -27.87 -11.29 36.30
CA HIS A 57 -28.26 -12.02 37.52
C HIS A 57 -29.67 -12.63 37.49
N ASN A 58 -30.60 -12.14 36.68
CA ASN A 58 -32.00 -12.57 36.66
C ASN A 58 -32.44 -12.98 35.22
N ALA A 59 -32.38 -14.27 34.92
CA ALA A 59 -32.81 -14.82 33.62
C ALA A 59 -34.35 -14.93 33.44
N SER A 60 -35.15 -14.55 34.44
CA SER A 60 -36.60 -14.86 34.51
C SER A 60 -37.50 -13.64 34.79
N GLY A 61 -36.96 -12.41 34.73
CA GLY A 61 -37.69 -11.17 35.03
C GLY A 61 -37.82 -10.21 33.84
N GLU A 62 -38.53 -10.61 32.79
CA GLU A 62 -38.76 -9.77 31.59
C GLU A 62 -39.47 -8.43 31.90
N ALA A 63 -40.36 -8.41 32.90
CA ALA A 63 -41.10 -7.20 33.28
C ALA A 63 -40.22 -6.12 33.94
N ASP A 64 -39.22 -6.53 34.74
CA ASP A 64 -38.30 -5.60 35.39
C ASP A 64 -37.29 -5.02 34.39
N THR A 65 -36.84 -5.82 33.43
CA THR A 65 -35.92 -5.35 32.38
C THR A 65 -36.61 -4.39 31.42
N GLU A 66 -37.87 -4.62 31.08
CA GLU A 66 -38.66 -3.74 30.22
C GLU A 66 -38.96 -2.39 30.90
N ALA A 67 -39.30 -2.40 32.19
CA ALA A 67 -39.48 -1.18 32.98
C ALA A 67 -38.20 -0.33 33.07
N LEU A 68 -37.05 -0.97 33.30
CA LEU A 68 -35.73 -0.32 33.32
C LEU A 68 -35.37 0.27 31.94
N ALA A 69 -35.61 -0.48 30.85
CA ALA A 69 -35.38 -0.01 29.48
C ALA A 69 -36.29 1.18 29.12
N GLY A 70 -37.56 1.16 29.54
CA GLY A 70 -38.49 2.27 29.39
C GLY A 70 -38.02 3.53 30.11
N ARG A 71 -37.50 3.40 31.35
CA ARG A 71 -36.97 4.52 32.13
C ARG A 71 -35.74 5.16 31.47
N ILE A 72 -34.79 4.36 30.98
CA ILE A 72 -33.64 4.86 30.22
C ILE A 72 -34.09 5.64 28.98
N THR A 73 -35.12 5.14 28.28
CA THR A 73 -35.67 5.79 27.08
C THR A 73 -36.30 7.15 27.41
N THR A 74 -37.07 7.24 28.51
CA THR A 74 -37.64 8.51 28.98
C THR A 74 -36.56 9.53 29.32
N LEU A 75 -35.55 9.13 30.10
CA LEU A 75 -34.45 10.02 30.48
C LEU A 75 -33.64 10.51 29.27
N LYS A 76 -33.41 9.65 28.26
CA LYS A 76 -32.77 10.06 26.99
C LYS A 76 -33.60 11.13 26.26
N LYS A 77 -34.92 10.96 26.22
CA LYS A 77 -35.83 11.92 25.59
C LYS A 77 -35.87 13.26 26.33
N GLU A 78 -35.83 13.25 27.65
CA GLU A 78 -35.70 14.47 28.46
C GLU A 78 -34.38 15.20 28.17
N LYS A 79 -33.27 14.46 28.09
CA LYS A 79 -31.96 15.00 27.71
C LYS A 79 -31.98 15.65 26.32
N GLU A 80 -32.57 15.00 25.33
CA GLU A 80 -32.73 15.55 23.96
C GLU A 80 -33.57 16.83 23.95
N ASN A 81 -34.70 16.84 24.65
CA ASN A 81 -35.57 18.02 24.75
C ASN A 81 -34.83 19.21 25.38
N LEU A 82 -34.05 18.95 26.43
CA LEU A 82 -33.33 19.99 27.15
C LEU A 82 -32.17 20.56 26.32
N LEU A 83 -31.50 19.73 25.52
CA LEU A 83 -30.53 20.19 24.51
C LEU A 83 -31.20 21.10 23.48
N ALA A 84 -32.33 20.67 22.91
CA ALA A 84 -33.05 21.41 21.87
C ALA A 84 -33.59 22.76 22.38
N GLN A 85 -34.14 22.80 23.59
CA GLN A 85 -34.62 24.04 24.23
C GLN A 85 -33.52 25.08 24.42
N ASN A 86 -32.27 24.64 24.58
CA ASN A 86 -31.10 25.49 24.74
C ASN A 86 -30.33 25.74 23.43
N GLY A 87 -30.88 25.32 22.29
CA GLY A 87 -30.33 25.58 20.96
C GLY A 87 -29.18 24.66 20.53
N TYR A 88 -28.99 23.52 21.21
CA TYR A 88 -28.00 22.50 20.81
C TYR A 88 -28.64 21.45 19.90
N PRO A 89 -27.91 20.98 18.86
CA PRO A 89 -28.40 19.88 18.04
C PRO A 89 -28.44 18.55 18.82
N PRO A 90 -29.26 17.57 18.43
CA PRO A 90 -29.43 16.32 19.16
C PRO A 90 -28.13 15.48 19.25
N ASP A 91 -27.27 15.57 18.23
CA ASP A 91 -25.97 14.88 18.16
C ASP A 91 -24.85 15.67 18.88
N PHE A 92 -25.16 16.79 19.54
CA PHE A 92 -24.14 17.66 20.16
C PHE A 92 -23.35 16.98 21.27
N LEU A 93 -23.88 15.92 21.87
CA LEU A 93 -23.18 15.14 22.91
C LEU A 93 -22.69 13.79 22.40
N GLU A 94 -22.59 13.62 21.07
CA GLU A 94 -22.01 12.44 20.43
C GLU A 94 -20.57 12.71 19.95
N PRO A 95 -19.70 11.68 19.94
CA PRO A 95 -18.35 11.80 19.39
C PRO A 95 -18.41 12.08 17.89
N ARG A 96 -17.58 13.02 17.42
CA ARG A 96 -17.43 13.34 16.00
C ARG A 96 -16.14 12.74 15.47
N PHE A 97 -16.22 11.50 15.01
CA PHE A 97 -15.07 10.77 14.46
C PHE A 97 -14.69 11.28 13.06
N THR A 98 -13.41 11.15 12.71
CA THR A 98 -12.93 11.51 11.36
C THR A 98 -13.50 10.56 10.32
N CYS A 99 -13.54 9.25 10.61
CA CYS A 99 -14.22 8.26 9.80
C CYS A 99 -15.59 7.92 10.40
N PRO A 100 -16.70 8.33 9.76
CA PRO A 100 -18.05 8.06 10.26
C PRO A 100 -18.44 6.58 10.15
N VAL A 101 -17.75 5.81 9.30
CA VAL A 101 -18.09 4.39 9.05
C VAL A 101 -17.59 3.48 10.18
N CYS A 102 -16.35 3.65 10.61
CA CYS A 102 -15.74 2.77 11.62
C CYS A 102 -15.50 3.45 12.97
N GLY A 103 -15.80 4.75 13.09
CA GLY A 103 -15.49 5.53 14.30
C GLY A 103 -13.99 5.58 14.60
N ASP A 104 -13.17 5.77 13.56
CA ASP A 104 -11.70 5.77 13.62
C ASP A 104 -11.05 4.47 14.15
N THR A 105 -11.76 3.34 14.18
CA THR A 105 -11.17 2.05 14.56
C THR A 105 -10.40 1.38 13.41
N GLY A 106 -10.67 1.77 12.17
CA GLY A 106 -10.10 1.16 10.97
C GLY A 106 -10.68 -0.21 10.60
N GLN A 107 -11.71 -0.69 11.31
CA GLN A 107 -12.36 -1.97 11.08
C GLN A 107 -13.89 -1.83 11.07
N VAL A 108 -14.58 -2.67 10.31
CA VAL A 108 -16.03 -2.74 10.25
C VAL A 108 -16.44 -4.20 10.45
N THR A 109 -17.31 -4.43 11.42
CA THR A 109 -17.92 -5.76 11.67
C THR A 109 -19.27 -5.80 10.98
N HIS A 110 -19.46 -6.75 10.08
CA HIS A 110 -20.71 -6.94 9.34
C HIS A 110 -21.70 -7.73 10.21
N GLN A 111 -22.91 -7.20 10.40
CA GLN A 111 -23.89 -7.77 11.32
C GLN A 111 -24.39 -9.15 10.86
N ASP A 112 -24.48 -9.38 9.55
CA ASP A 112 -25.03 -10.61 8.99
C ASP A 112 -24.05 -11.80 9.06
N SER A 113 -22.75 -11.55 8.94
CA SER A 113 -21.72 -12.60 8.91
C SER A 113 -20.83 -12.64 10.15
N LEU A 114 -20.94 -11.63 11.03
CA LEU A 114 -20.00 -11.36 12.14
C LEU A 114 -18.54 -11.22 11.69
N GLU A 115 -18.30 -11.05 10.39
CA GLU A 115 -16.96 -10.90 9.84
C GLU A 115 -16.46 -9.47 10.08
N THR A 116 -15.21 -9.37 10.55
CA THR A 116 -14.54 -8.07 10.72
C THR A 116 -13.58 -7.83 9.57
N THR A 117 -13.81 -6.76 8.82
CA THR A 117 -13.00 -6.38 7.66
C THR A 117 -12.38 -5.01 7.86
N SER A 118 -11.26 -4.72 7.19
CA SER A 118 -10.66 -3.39 7.22
C SER A 118 -11.59 -2.35 6.59
N CYS A 119 -11.78 -1.23 7.29
CA CYS A 119 -12.54 -0.09 6.79
C CYS A 119 -11.85 0.56 5.57
N VAL A 120 -12.62 1.23 4.72
CA VAL A 120 -12.11 2.01 3.58
C VAL A 120 -11.08 3.06 4.02
N CYS A 121 -11.29 3.74 5.15
CA CYS A 121 -10.33 4.73 5.63
C CYS A 121 -8.96 4.11 6.01
N TYR A 122 -8.97 2.86 6.51
CA TYR A 122 -7.74 2.12 6.82
C TYR A 122 -7.03 1.76 5.51
N ARG A 123 -7.78 1.23 4.52
CA ARG A 123 -7.23 0.89 3.21
C ARG A 123 -6.61 2.11 2.53
N GLN A 124 -7.26 3.27 2.59
CA GLN A 124 -6.73 4.53 2.06
C GLN A 124 -5.40 4.92 2.73
N LEU A 125 -5.34 4.93 4.06
CA LEU A 125 -4.10 5.21 4.80
C LEU A 125 -3.00 4.19 4.48
N TYR A 126 -3.38 2.93 4.29
CA TYR A 126 -2.47 1.86 3.93
C TYR A 126 -1.85 2.08 2.54
N LEU A 127 -2.68 2.39 1.55
CA LEU A 127 -2.22 2.74 0.20
C LEU A 127 -1.31 3.96 0.23
N GLU A 128 -1.72 5.03 0.93
CA GLU A 128 -0.90 6.24 1.08
C GLU A 128 0.50 5.92 1.63
N LYS A 129 0.56 5.06 2.65
CA LYS A 129 1.83 4.60 3.23
C LYS A 129 2.66 3.76 2.27
N LEU A 130 2.02 2.87 1.51
CA LEU A 130 2.71 2.11 0.46
C LEU A 130 3.31 3.02 -0.61
N TYR A 131 2.56 4.02 -1.07
CA TYR A 131 3.05 5.00 -2.03
C TYR A 131 4.27 5.76 -1.48
N GLN A 132 4.20 6.25 -0.24
CA GLN A 132 5.28 6.99 0.42
C GLN A 132 6.60 6.20 0.46
N VAL A 133 6.54 4.88 0.70
CA VAL A 133 7.74 4.03 0.81
C VAL A 133 8.17 3.41 -0.53
N SER A 134 7.35 3.52 -1.58
CA SER A 134 7.61 2.82 -2.84
C SER A 134 8.71 3.44 -3.70
N ASN A 135 9.11 4.69 -3.42
CA ASN A 135 9.96 5.51 -4.28
C ASN A 135 9.45 5.68 -5.73
N ILE A 136 8.22 5.26 -6.03
CA ILE A 136 7.55 5.59 -7.29
C ILE A 136 6.99 7.00 -7.13
N LEU A 137 7.64 7.96 -7.78
CA LEU A 137 7.10 9.32 -7.87
C LEU A 137 5.84 9.29 -8.74
N ASP A 138 4.76 9.87 -8.21
CA ASP A 138 3.57 10.17 -8.99
C ASP A 138 3.86 11.40 -9.87
N ASP A 139 4.08 11.15 -11.16
CA ASP A 139 4.27 12.18 -12.17
C ASP A 139 2.97 12.50 -12.95
N GLY A 140 1.83 11.95 -12.50
CA GLY A 140 0.52 12.09 -13.14
C GLY A 140 0.42 11.43 -14.51
N ASN A 141 1.44 10.67 -14.95
CA ASN A 141 1.53 10.08 -16.29
C ASN A 141 2.03 8.62 -16.27
N THR A 142 2.12 8.00 -15.10
CA THR A 142 2.58 6.63 -14.91
C THR A 142 1.43 5.72 -14.52
N GLY A 143 1.29 4.56 -15.15
CA GLY A 143 0.20 3.60 -14.94
C GLY A 143 -0.35 3.03 -16.24
N PHE A 144 -0.97 1.85 -16.19
CA PHE A 144 -1.53 1.20 -17.39
C PHE A 144 -2.66 2.01 -18.03
N GLU A 145 -3.33 2.87 -17.25
CA GLU A 145 -4.31 3.84 -17.72
C GLU A 145 -3.74 4.88 -18.70
N PHE A 146 -2.43 5.13 -18.66
CA PHE A 146 -1.73 6.07 -19.56
C PHE A 146 -0.98 5.36 -20.69
N PHE A 147 -1.16 4.04 -20.84
CA PHE A 147 -0.53 3.28 -21.91
C PHE A 147 -1.18 3.59 -23.26
N ASP A 148 -0.37 4.08 -24.21
CA ASP A 148 -0.80 4.39 -25.58
C ASP A 148 -0.04 3.50 -26.58
N GLU A 149 -0.74 2.49 -27.10
CA GLU A 149 -0.22 1.55 -28.11
C GLU A 149 0.07 2.22 -29.46
N THR A 150 -0.53 3.38 -29.73
CA THR A 150 -0.36 4.09 -31.01
C THR A 150 1.02 4.72 -31.15
N LEU A 151 1.77 4.81 -30.04
CA LEU A 151 3.18 5.26 -30.01
C LEU A 151 4.14 4.18 -30.54
N TYR A 152 3.66 2.96 -30.72
CA TYR A 152 4.44 1.83 -31.23
C TYR A 152 4.08 1.56 -32.69
N ALA A 153 5.10 1.30 -33.51
CA ALA A 153 4.92 1.00 -34.92
C ALA A 153 4.19 -0.34 -35.11
N ASP A 154 3.24 -0.37 -36.05
CA ASP A 154 2.40 -1.53 -36.32
C ASP A 154 3.00 -2.51 -37.34
N LYS A 155 4.11 -2.12 -37.97
CA LYS A 155 4.78 -2.91 -39.00
C LYS A 155 6.02 -3.59 -38.43
N PRO A 156 6.22 -4.91 -38.67
CA PRO A 156 7.46 -5.59 -38.37
C PRO A 156 8.63 -5.00 -39.18
N ASP A 157 9.82 -4.99 -38.56
CA ASP A 157 11.09 -4.69 -39.24
C ASP A 157 12.17 -5.65 -38.73
N PRO A 158 12.29 -6.84 -39.35
CA PRO A 158 13.25 -7.86 -38.93
C PRO A 158 14.70 -7.40 -39.04
N LYS A 159 15.01 -6.50 -39.97
CA LYS A 159 16.38 -5.97 -40.14
C LYS A 159 16.77 -5.06 -39.00
N ARG A 160 15.85 -4.20 -38.55
CA ARG A 160 16.09 -3.24 -37.46
C ARG A 160 16.02 -3.90 -36.08
N TYR A 161 15.05 -4.78 -35.86
CA TYR A 161 14.74 -5.30 -34.53
C TYR A 161 15.17 -6.76 -34.30
N GLY A 162 15.49 -7.50 -35.36
CA GLY A 162 15.80 -8.93 -35.28
C GLY A 162 14.60 -9.76 -34.80
N SER A 163 13.39 -9.38 -35.22
CA SER A 163 12.13 -10.03 -34.85
C SER A 163 11.09 -9.86 -35.96
N ASP A 164 10.25 -10.88 -36.15
CA ASP A 164 9.20 -10.91 -37.18
C ASP A 164 7.87 -10.31 -36.73
N ILE A 165 7.75 -9.90 -35.46
CA ILE A 165 6.57 -9.22 -34.92
C ILE A 165 6.79 -7.69 -34.89
N SER A 166 5.69 -6.93 -34.91
CA SER A 166 5.77 -5.47 -34.84
C SER A 166 6.08 -4.97 -33.42
N PRO A 167 6.68 -3.77 -33.26
CA PRO A 167 6.83 -3.15 -31.94
C PRO A 167 5.51 -3.05 -31.15
N ARG A 168 4.38 -2.79 -31.83
CA ARG A 168 3.07 -2.73 -31.18
C ARG A 168 2.61 -4.10 -30.68
N GLU A 169 2.69 -5.13 -31.53
CA GLU A 169 2.32 -6.49 -31.15
C GLU A 169 3.15 -6.99 -29.97
N GLN A 170 4.46 -6.71 -29.99
CA GLN A 170 5.36 -7.06 -28.92
C GLN A 170 5.01 -6.36 -27.59
N ILE A 171 4.82 -5.04 -27.59
CA ILE A 171 4.56 -4.33 -26.33
C ILE A 171 3.20 -4.71 -25.74
N LEU A 172 2.21 -5.04 -26.57
CA LEU A 172 0.92 -5.55 -26.13
C LEU A 172 1.08 -6.92 -25.47
N ALA A 173 1.84 -7.83 -26.07
CA ALA A 173 2.15 -9.12 -25.45
C ALA A 173 2.90 -8.95 -24.11
N ILE A 174 3.84 -8.01 -24.03
CA ILE A 174 4.55 -7.70 -22.76
C ILE A 174 3.58 -7.12 -21.73
N LYS A 175 2.69 -6.20 -22.13
CA LYS A 175 1.65 -5.64 -21.24
C LYS A 175 0.76 -6.75 -20.70
N ASP A 176 0.28 -7.66 -21.54
CA ASP A 176 -0.55 -8.79 -21.13
C ASP A 176 0.18 -9.70 -20.15
N ARG A 177 1.48 -9.92 -20.35
CA ARG A 177 2.33 -10.65 -19.40
C ARG A 177 2.47 -9.92 -18.06
N CYS A 178 2.57 -8.59 -18.07
CA CYS A 178 2.57 -7.79 -16.85
C CYS A 178 1.22 -7.86 -16.13
N VAL A 179 0.11 -7.72 -16.84
CA VAL A 179 -1.24 -7.86 -16.25
C VAL A 179 -1.42 -9.25 -15.63
N SER A 180 -1.06 -10.31 -16.37
CA SER A 180 -1.11 -11.68 -15.86
C SER A 180 -0.21 -11.90 -14.64
N PHE A 181 0.96 -11.28 -14.59
CA PHE A 181 1.85 -11.31 -13.43
C PHE A 181 1.22 -10.68 -12.19
N ILE A 182 0.48 -9.58 -12.36
CA ILE A 182 -0.20 -8.87 -11.27
C ILE A 182 -1.40 -9.69 -10.78
N ASP A 183 -2.16 -10.28 -11.69
CA ASP A 183 -3.33 -11.11 -11.36
C ASP A 183 -2.94 -12.39 -10.60
N ASN A 184 -1.78 -12.96 -10.90
CA ASN A 184 -1.29 -14.19 -10.28
C ASN A 184 -0.13 -13.93 -9.29
N PHE A 185 -0.01 -12.71 -8.76
CA PHE A 185 1.18 -12.28 -7.98
C PHE A 185 1.46 -13.14 -6.73
N THR A 186 0.40 -13.69 -6.13
CA THR A 186 0.45 -14.54 -4.93
C THR A 186 0.82 -15.99 -5.20
N ASP A 187 0.75 -16.44 -6.45
CA ASP A 187 0.95 -17.85 -6.78
C ASP A 187 2.39 -18.27 -6.55
N PRO A 188 2.73 -19.55 -6.32
CA PRO A 188 4.12 -19.97 -6.15
C PRO A 188 4.99 -19.64 -7.37
N ALA A 189 4.40 -19.54 -8.57
CA ALA A 189 5.08 -19.32 -9.84
C ALA A 189 4.43 -18.21 -10.69
N PRO A 190 4.70 -16.94 -10.39
CA PRO A 190 5.20 -16.07 -11.46
C PRO A 190 6.71 -15.87 -11.39
N ALA A 191 7.37 -15.82 -12.54
CA ALA A 191 8.81 -15.59 -12.59
C ALA A 191 9.15 -14.12 -12.24
N ASN A 192 10.41 -13.88 -11.93
CA ASN A 192 10.97 -12.53 -11.95
C ASN A 192 11.06 -12.04 -13.41
N PHE A 193 11.03 -10.73 -13.65
CA PHE A 193 11.09 -10.20 -15.02
C PHE A 193 12.39 -9.45 -15.30
N TYR A 194 13.00 -9.73 -16.45
CA TYR A 194 14.12 -8.96 -16.98
C TYR A 194 13.72 -8.25 -18.26
N PHE A 195 13.54 -6.93 -18.16
CA PHE A 195 13.22 -6.05 -19.27
C PHE A 195 14.50 -5.48 -19.85
N PHE A 196 14.77 -5.76 -21.13
CA PHE A 196 15.97 -5.26 -21.79
C PHE A 196 15.69 -4.66 -23.15
N GLY A 197 16.52 -3.71 -23.60
CA GLY A 197 16.36 -3.07 -24.91
C GLY A 197 16.81 -1.61 -24.89
N SER A 198 16.71 -0.93 -26.03
CA SER A 198 17.18 0.46 -26.16
C SER A 198 16.44 1.44 -25.24
N ALA A 199 17.05 2.58 -24.96
CA ALA A 199 16.42 3.67 -24.22
C ALA A 199 15.13 4.16 -24.92
N GLY A 200 14.17 4.64 -24.14
CA GLY A 200 12.94 5.23 -24.68
C GLY A 200 11.88 4.24 -25.20
N THR A 201 12.13 2.93 -25.13
CA THR A 201 11.22 1.88 -25.63
C THR A 201 10.08 1.50 -24.66
N GLY A 202 10.07 2.06 -23.44
CA GLY A 202 8.97 1.86 -22.47
C GLY A 202 9.24 0.89 -21.32
N LYS A 203 10.47 0.38 -21.14
CA LYS A 203 10.84 -0.54 -20.04
C LYS A 203 10.45 -0.02 -18.64
N THR A 204 10.95 1.17 -18.28
CA THR A 204 10.65 1.83 -17.00
C THR A 204 9.15 2.05 -16.82
N PHE A 205 8.45 2.47 -17.88
CA PHE A 205 7.01 2.69 -17.83
C PHE A 205 6.26 1.40 -17.49
N MET A 206 6.62 0.29 -18.15
CA MET A 206 6.01 -1.01 -17.91
C MET A 206 6.28 -1.52 -16.49
N ALA A 207 7.53 -1.41 -16.02
CA ALA A 207 7.91 -1.80 -14.66
C ALA A 207 7.18 -0.98 -13.59
N LYS A 208 7.15 0.35 -13.73
CA LYS A 208 6.43 1.23 -12.80
C LYS A 208 4.92 1.00 -12.85
N SER A 209 4.33 0.81 -14.04
CA SER A 209 2.88 0.54 -14.16
C SER A 209 2.49 -0.77 -13.46
N THR A 210 3.33 -1.80 -13.59
CA THR A 210 3.19 -3.06 -12.85
C THR A 210 3.25 -2.84 -11.34
N GLY A 211 4.23 -2.05 -10.88
CA GLY A 211 4.36 -1.69 -9.46
C GLY A 211 3.17 -0.89 -8.93
N LEU A 212 2.68 0.09 -9.69
CA LEU A 212 1.54 0.91 -9.30
C LEU A 212 0.26 0.10 -9.12
N ASP A 213 -0.03 -0.83 -10.04
CA ASP A 213 -1.22 -1.68 -9.90
C ASP A 213 -1.10 -2.60 -8.67
N LEU A 214 0.10 -3.12 -8.38
CA LEU A 214 0.35 -3.91 -7.17
C LEU A 214 0.21 -3.10 -5.89
N ILE A 215 0.66 -1.83 -5.87
CA ILE A 215 0.40 -0.91 -4.75
C ILE A 215 -1.11 -0.74 -4.56
N LYS A 216 -1.87 -0.48 -5.64
CA LYS A 216 -3.35 -0.35 -5.61
C LYS A 216 -4.02 -1.61 -5.05
N ARG A 217 -3.43 -2.80 -5.25
CA ARG A 217 -3.89 -4.08 -4.68
C ARG A 217 -3.40 -4.34 -3.24
N GLY A 218 -2.63 -3.42 -2.65
CA GLY A 218 -2.16 -3.50 -1.26
C GLY A 218 -0.85 -4.26 -1.07
N TYR A 219 -0.08 -4.50 -2.14
CA TYR A 219 1.23 -5.14 -2.03
C TYR A 219 2.34 -4.12 -1.82
N THR A 220 3.38 -4.51 -1.08
CA THR A 220 4.58 -3.68 -0.95
C THR A 220 5.41 -3.73 -2.23
N VAL A 221 5.73 -2.54 -2.74
CA VAL A 221 6.56 -2.33 -3.93
C VAL A 221 7.66 -1.36 -3.57
N LEU A 222 8.88 -1.60 -4.04
CA LEU A 222 10.00 -0.68 -3.90
C LEU A 222 10.68 -0.50 -5.26
N TYR A 223 10.76 0.74 -5.71
CA TYR A 223 11.38 1.13 -6.98
C TYR A 223 12.70 1.86 -6.73
N LEU A 224 13.77 1.43 -7.37
CA LEU A 224 15.08 2.07 -7.27
C LEU A 224 15.79 2.02 -8.62
N SER A 225 16.54 3.07 -8.94
CA SER A 225 17.56 2.95 -9.99
C SER A 225 18.72 2.09 -9.50
N ALA A 226 19.40 1.38 -10.38
CA ALA A 226 20.59 0.60 -10.03
C ALA A 226 21.67 1.47 -9.35
N PRO A 227 22.02 2.69 -9.82
CA PRO A 227 22.92 3.58 -9.10
C PRO A 227 22.48 3.88 -7.66
N THR A 228 21.19 4.14 -7.44
CA THR A 228 20.65 4.40 -6.09
C THR A 228 20.74 3.15 -5.21
N LEU A 229 20.43 1.96 -5.74
CA LEU A 229 20.56 0.71 -5.02
C LEU A 229 21.99 0.51 -4.48
N PHE A 230 23.00 0.65 -5.35
CA PHE A 230 24.38 0.44 -4.92
C PHE A 230 24.85 1.49 -3.91
N GLU A 231 24.38 2.74 -4.02
CA GLU A 231 24.69 3.75 -3.01
C GLU A 231 24.05 3.40 -1.64
N VAL A 232 22.82 2.88 -1.64
CA VAL A 232 22.14 2.40 -0.42
C VAL A 232 22.90 1.23 0.20
N ILE A 233 23.25 0.21 -0.58
CA ILE A 233 23.98 -0.96 -0.08
C ILE A 233 25.37 -0.55 0.45
N ARG A 234 26.07 0.32 -0.29
CA ARG A 234 27.37 0.86 0.12
C ARG A 234 27.26 1.56 1.47
N ARG A 235 26.31 2.48 1.66
CA ARG A 235 26.11 3.18 2.93
C ARG A 235 25.83 2.23 4.09
N ALA A 236 24.98 1.22 3.87
CA ALA A 236 24.66 0.23 4.88
C ALA A 236 25.87 -0.57 5.36
N ARG A 237 26.86 -0.82 4.49
CA ARG A 237 28.09 -1.54 4.87
C ARG A 237 29.13 -0.72 5.61
N PHE A 238 29.15 0.61 5.46
CA PHE A 238 30.18 1.47 6.05
C PHE A 238 29.73 2.15 7.35
N SER A 239 28.44 2.11 7.69
CA SER A 239 27.94 2.58 8.98
C SER A 239 27.94 1.43 9.98
N TYR A 240 29.00 1.32 10.77
CA TYR A 240 28.96 0.58 12.02
C TYR A 240 28.14 1.43 13.00
N ASP A 241 27.00 0.92 13.49
CA ASP A 241 26.03 1.58 14.40
C ASP A 241 24.96 2.51 13.77
N ASP A 242 24.24 2.04 12.74
CA ASP A 242 22.99 2.73 12.35
C ASP A 242 21.84 1.76 12.08
N ASP A 243 20.95 1.62 13.07
CA ASP A 243 19.72 0.82 13.01
C ASP A 243 18.85 1.16 11.79
N GLU A 244 18.98 2.39 11.25
CA GLU A 244 18.21 2.89 10.11
C GLU A 244 18.68 2.33 8.75
N LEU A 245 19.97 2.05 8.61
CA LEU A 245 20.54 1.50 7.37
C LEU A 245 20.27 0.00 7.23
N ASP A 246 20.27 -0.73 8.35
CA ASP A 246 19.81 -2.12 8.41
C ASP A 246 18.32 -2.25 8.07
N ALA A 247 17.51 -1.25 8.45
CA ALA A 247 16.10 -1.20 8.07
C ALA A 247 15.92 -1.03 6.55
N THR A 248 16.75 -0.20 5.91
CA THR A 248 16.67 0.03 4.46
C THR A 248 17.06 -1.22 3.66
N TYR A 249 18.14 -1.91 4.03
CA TYR A 249 18.51 -3.17 3.38
C TYR A 249 17.46 -4.26 3.62
N ARG A 250 16.87 -4.30 4.82
CA ARG A 250 15.74 -5.16 5.13
C ARG A 250 14.58 -4.89 4.17
N ASP A 251 14.18 -3.64 3.96
CA ASP A 251 13.09 -3.30 3.03
C ASP A 251 13.36 -3.78 1.59
N LEU A 252 14.62 -3.73 1.11
CA LEU A 252 15.03 -4.30 -0.19
C LEU A 252 14.80 -5.81 -0.28
N VAL A 253 15.05 -6.55 0.79
CA VAL A 253 14.83 -8.00 0.86
C VAL A 253 13.35 -8.30 1.10
N GLU A 254 12.66 -7.47 1.88
CA GLU A 254 11.34 -7.77 2.43
C GLU A 254 10.17 -7.37 1.55
N THR A 255 10.36 -6.39 0.68
CA THR A 255 9.35 -5.92 -0.27
C THR A 255 8.84 -7.08 -1.15
N GLN A 256 7.53 -7.11 -1.41
CA GLN A 256 6.91 -8.16 -2.20
C GLN A 256 7.28 -8.02 -3.67
N LEU A 257 7.40 -6.79 -4.18
CA LEU A 257 8.01 -6.49 -5.47
C LEU A 257 9.17 -5.50 -5.29
N LEU A 258 10.33 -5.86 -5.84
CA LEU A 258 11.46 -4.96 -6.03
C LEU A 258 11.59 -4.63 -7.52
N ILE A 259 11.59 -3.35 -7.88
CA ILE A 259 11.87 -2.89 -9.24
C ILE A 259 13.25 -2.22 -9.23
N LEU A 260 14.18 -2.81 -9.99
CA LEU A 260 15.51 -2.26 -10.22
C LEU A 260 15.57 -1.71 -11.64
N ASP A 261 15.59 -0.39 -11.78
CA ASP A 261 15.60 0.28 -13.08
C ASP A 261 17.01 0.65 -13.53
N ASP A 262 17.20 0.72 -14.84
CA ASP A 262 18.44 1.13 -15.51
C ASP A 262 19.72 0.41 -15.02
N LEU A 263 19.63 -0.91 -14.81
CA LEU A 263 20.79 -1.76 -14.53
C LEU A 263 21.81 -1.65 -15.68
N GLY A 264 23.05 -1.29 -15.36
CA GLY A 264 24.17 -1.14 -16.30
C GLY A 264 24.59 0.31 -16.53
N THR A 265 23.92 1.27 -15.89
CA THR A 265 24.25 2.70 -15.99
C THR A 265 25.18 3.18 -14.88
N GLU A 266 25.35 2.38 -13.84
CA GLU A 266 26.24 2.67 -12.74
C GLU A 266 27.73 2.39 -13.10
N PRO A 267 28.71 3.07 -12.46
CA PRO A 267 30.13 2.78 -12.70
C PRO A 267 30.54 1.31 -12.44
N ALA A 268 31.49 0.75 -13.18
CA ALA A 268 31.93 -0.63 -12.94
C ALA A 268 32.69 -0.77 -11.60
N SER A 269 32.41 -1.82 -10.82
CA SER A 269 33.14 -2.18 -9.59
C SER A 269 32.81 -3.59 -9.11
N ASP A 270 33.83 -4.36 -8.71
CA ASP A 270 33.65 -5.74 -8.24
C ASP A 270 32.74 -5.87 -7.02
N ALA A 271 32.75 -4.86 -6.14
CA ALA A 271 31.89 -4.83 -4.95
C ALA A 271 30.39 -4.84 -5.33
N ARG A 272 30.02 -4.19 -6.43
CA ARG A 272 28.62 -4.10 -6.90
C ARG A 272 28.09 -5.46 -7.33
N TYR A 273 28.93 -6.27 -7.99
CA TYR A 273 28.52 -7.60 -8.42
C TYR A 273 28.22 -8.52 -7.22
N ALA A 274 29.07 -8.48 -6.20
CA ALA A 274 28.85 -9.25 -4.98
C ALA A 274 27.57 -8.80 -4.25
N GLU A 275 27.31 -7.49 -4.20
CA GLU A 275 26.15 -6.90 -3.55
C GLU A 275 24.83 -7.25 -4.25
N LEU A 276 24.76 -7.08 -5.58
CA LEU A 276 23.58 -7.46 -6.35
C LEU A 276 23.30 -8.97 -6.25
N LEU A 277 24.34 -9.80 -6.35
CA LEU A 277 24.20 -11.24 -6.21
C LEU A 277 23.66 -11.61 -4.81
N THR A 278 24.20 -11.01 -3.76
CA THR A 278 23.75 -11.25 -2.37
C THR A 278 22.29 -10.86 -2.19
N LEU A 279 21.87 -9.72 -2.75
CA LEU A 279 20.48 -9.28 -2.70
C LEU A 279 19.55 -10.26 -3.42
N LEU A 280 19.90 -10.67 -4.65
CA LEU A 280 19.10 -11.63 -5.43
C LEU A 280 18.97 -12.97 -4.71
N GLU A 281 20.03 -13.46 -4.06
CA GLU A 281 19.99 -14.70 -3.26
C GLU A 281 19.12 -14.57 -2.01
N ALA A 282 19.23 -13.45 -1.29
CA ALA A 282 18.40 -13.19 -0.12
C ALA A 282 16.92 -13.15 -0.49
N ARG A 283 16.58 -12.51 -1.61
CA ARG A 283 15.21 -12.46 -2.13
C ARG A 283 14.71 -13.83 -2.60
N LYS A 284 15.55 -14.60 -3.30
CA LYS A 284 15.23 -15.99 -3.69
C LYS A 284 14.95 -16.88 -2.49
N THR A 285 15.77 -16.77 -1.46
CA THR A 285 15.58 -17.51 -0.20
C THR A 285 14.24 -17.12 0.44
N ARG A 286 13.91 -15.83 0.47
CA ARG A 286 12.61 -15.34 0.97
C ARG A 286 11.43 -15.85 0.13
N ALA A 287 11.59 -15.90 -1.19
CA ALA A 287 10.56 -16.36 -2.14
C ALA A 287 10.06 -17.79 -1.84
N SER A 288 10.86 -18.61 -1.15
CA SER A 288 10.44 -19.96 -0.72
C SER A 288 9.33 -19.98 0.34
N ARG A 289 9.11 -18.87 1.05
CA ARG A 289 8.14 -18.77 2.17
C ARG A 289 7.19 -17.58 2.05
N PHE A 290 7.62 -16.51 1.40
CA PHE A 290 6.86 -15.27 1.27
C PHE A 290 6.96 -14.74 -0.16
N ILE A 291 6.02 -13.92 -0.58
CA ILE A 291 6.07 -13.28 -1.90
C ILE A 291 7.28 -12.34 -1.95
N ALA A 292 8.18 -12.57 -2.90
CA ALA A 292 9.36 -11.74 -3.14
C ALA A 292 9.77 -11.83 -4.61
N ARG A 293 9.20 -10.95 -5.45
CA ARG A 293 9.47 -10.86 -6.90
C ARG A 293 10.41 -9.71 -7.22
N THR A 294 11.09 -9.80 -8.34
CA THR A 294 12.01 -8.77 -8.82
C THR A 294 11.74 -8.48 -10.29
N ILE A 295 11.63 -7.20 -10.64
CA ILE A 295 11.66 -6.72 -12.02
C ILE A 295 12.97 -5.96 -12.18
N ILE A 296 13.76 -6.32 -13.17
CA ILE A 296 14.99 -5.62 -13.54
C ILE A 296 14.78 -5.02 -14.93
N SER A 297 15.08 -3.74 -15.10
CA SER A 297 15.12 -3.05 -16.38
C SER A 297 16.56 -2.66 -16.71
N SER A 298 16.98 -2.85 -17.97
CA SER A 298 18.36 -2.63 -18.42
C SER A 298 18.43 -2.23 -19.88
N ASN A 299 19.46 -1.46 -20.26
CA ASN A 299 19.80 -1.22 -21.66
C ASN A 299 20.78 -2.27 -22.22
N LEU A 300 21.22 -3.23 -21.41
CA LEU A 300 22.13 -4.29 -21.80
C LEU A 300 21.36 -5.46 -22.39
N ASP A 301 21.73 -5.90 -23.59
CA ASP A 301 21.29 -7.20 -24.09
C ASP A 301 21.94 -8.36 -23.30
N PRO A 302 21.48 -9.62 -23.45
CA PRO A 302 22.07 -10.75 -22.73
C PRO A 302 23.60 -10.86 -22.88
N LYS A 303 24.16 -10.60 -24.06
CA LYS A 303 25.61 -10.66 -24.29
C LYS A 303 26.34 -9.54 -23.55
N GLN A 304 25.79 -8.33 -23.57
CA GLN A 304 26.33 -7.19 -22.82
C GLN A 304 26.21 -7.41 -21.31
N LEU A 305 25.15 -8.07 -20.84
CA LEU A 305 24.99 -8.45 -19.44
C LEU A 305 26.10 -9.38 -18.97
N TYR A 306 26.47 -10.41 -19.76
CA TYR A 306 27.61 -11.28 -19.47
C TYR A 306 28.93 -10.50 -19.37
N GLN A 307 29.14 -9.52 -20.24
CA GLN A 307 30.35 -8.70 -20.26
C GLN A 307 30.42 -7.73 -19.07
N ALA A 308 29.28 -7.13 -18.70
CA ALA A 308 29.21 -6.11 -17.68
C ALA A 308 29.14 -6.69 -16.26
N TYR A 309 28.39 -7.78 -16.02
CA TYR A 309 28.08 -8.28 -14.68
C TYR A 309 28.68 -9.64 -14.33
N ASN A 310 29.57 -10.17 -15.17
CA ASN A 310 30.12 -11.52 -15.09
C ASN A 310 29.08 -12.65 -15.27
N GLU A 311 29.60 -13.88 -15.43
CA GLU A 311 28.81 -15.07 -15.73
C GLU A 311 27.80 -15.43 -14.63
N ARG A 312 28.11 -15.18 -13.35
CA ARG A 312 27.26 -15.59 -12.22
C ARG A 312 25.96 -14.80 -12.19
N ILE A 313 26.05 -13.47 -12.34
CA ILE A 313 24.86 -12.61 -12.35
C ILE A 313 24.08 -12.81 -13.65
N ALA A 314 24.77 -12.85 -14.80
CA ALA A 314 24.10 -13.06 -16.08
C ALA A 314 23.35 -14.41 -16.11
N SER A 315 23.97 -15.50 -15.65
CA SER A 315 23.33 -16.81 -15.54
C SER A 315 22.12 -16.79 -14.60
N ARG A 316 22.22 -16.08 -13.46
CA ARG A 316 21.11 -15.92 -12.52
C ARG A 316 19.93 -15.18 -13.12
N VAL A 317 20.20 -14.03 -13.74
CA VAL A 317 19.15 -13.20 -14.34
C VAL A 317 18.53 -13.95 -15.53
N LEU A 318 19.34 -14.44 -16.47
CA LEU A 318 18.83 -15.06 -17.70
C LEU A 318 18.24 -16.46 -17.47
N GLY A 319 18.65 -17.17 -16.41
CA GLY A 319 18.17 -18.51 -16.09
C GLY A 319 16.97 -18.55 -15.14
N GLU A 320 16.73 -17.51 -14.35
CA GLU A 320 15.66 -17.49 -13.33
C GLU A 320 14.62 -16.37 -13.56
N PHE A 321 14.81 -15.51 -14.56
CA PHE A 321 13.87 -14.45 -14.92
C PHE A 321 13.27 -14.74 -16.29
N ASP A 322 11.98 -14.44 -16.44
CA ASP A 322 11.37 -14.30 -17.76
C ASP A 322 11.96 -13.05 -18.43
N THR A 323 12.55 -13.24 -19.61
CA THR A 323 13.27 -12.17 -20.31
C THR A 323 12.39 -11.57 -21.41
N PHE A 324 12.24 -10.25 -21.38
CA PHE A 324 11.43 -9.50 -22.32
C PHE A 324 12.31 -8.47 -23.02
N LYS A 325 12.54 -8.68 -24.32
CA LYS A 325 13.17 -7.69 -25.19
C LYS A 325 12.14 -6.60 -25.46
N PHE A 326 12.53 -5.34 -25.35
CA PHE A 326 11.81 -4.13 -25.75
C PHE A 326 12.47 -3.54 -26.99
N PHE A 327 11.70 -3.22 -28.02
CA PHE A 327 12.21 -2.62 -29.24
C PHE A 327 11.16 -1.70 -29.85
N GLY A 328 11.60 -0.74 -30.65
CA GLY A 328 10.77 0.34 -31.17
C GLY A 328 11.55 1.64 -31.27
N GLU A 329 10.84 2.73 -31.45
CA GLU A 329 11.42 4.08 -31.46
C GLU A 329 11.46 4.68 -30.05
N ASP A 330 12.23 5.76 -29.87
CA ASP A 330 12.23 6.47 -28.59
C ASP A 330 10.91 7.23 -28.43
N ILE A 331 10.05 6.72 -27.56
CA ILE A 331 8.71 7.27 -27.29
C ILE A 331 8.81 8.68 -26.71
N ARG A 332 9.89 9.00 -25.98
CA ARG A 332 10.11 10.33 -25.39
C ARG A 332 10.29 11.37 -26.50
N ILE A 333 10.94 10.96 -27.61
CA ILE A 333 11.10 11.79 -28.81
C ILE A 333 9.76 11.91 -29.53
N LEU A 334 9.06 10.79 -29.77
CA LEU A 334 7.76 10.82 -30.46
C LEU A 334 6.73 11.72 -29.78
N LYS A 335 6.63 11.67 -28.45
CA LYS A 335 5.72 12.54 -27.67
C LYS A 335 6.05 14.03 -27.77
N LYS A 336 7.30 14.40 -28.09
CA LYS A 336 7.71 15.81 -28.24
C LYS A 336 7.32 16.40 -29.59
N TYR A 337 7.17 15.56 -30.62
CA TYR A 337 6.94 15.97 -32.01
C TYR A 337 5.55 15.58 -32.55
N ARG A 338 4.69 15.00 -31.72
CA ARG A 338 3.23 14.96 -31.92
C ARG A 338 2.62 16.23 -31.35
#